data_AF-A0A930ZBG3-F1
#
_entry.id   AF-A0A930ZBG3-F1
#
_cell.length_a   1.000
_cell.length_b   1.000
_cell.length_c   1.000
_cell.angle_alpha   90.00
_cell.angle_beta   90.00
_cell.angle_gamma   90.00
#
_symmetry.space_group_name_H-M   'P 1'
#
loop_
_entity.id
_entity.type
_entity.pdbx_description
1 polymer ?
#
loop_
_entity_poly.entity_id
_entity_poly.type
_entity_poly.pdbx_seq_one_letter_code
_entity_poly.pdbx_strand_id
1 'polypeptide(L)' 'PWTVHDLRRTVATGLAKLGCPRVVQDRILNHVDSSVAAIYDRHTYNSEARAWLQKWADHMDALATRNVVPLSAARAA' A
#
# COMPACT_ATOMS: atom_id res chain seq x y z
N PRO A 1 1.90 -3.40 22.70
CA PRO A 1 2.67 -4.41 21.95
C PRO A 1 2.40 -4.33 20.44
N TRP A 2 3.40 -4.67 19.64
CA TRP A 2 3.29 -4.77 18.18
C TRP A 2 2.49 -6.00 17.75
N THR A 3 1.76 -5.89 16.64
CA THR A 3 0.91 -6.93 16.05
C THR A 3 1.00 -6.90 14.52
N VAL A 4 0.52 -7.95 13.83
CA VAL A 4 0.42 -7.95 12.36
C VAL A 4 -0.45 -6.79 11.83
N HIS A 5 -1.43 -6.32 12.61
CA HIS A 5 -2.26 -5.16 12.26
C HIS A 5 -1.45 -3.87 12.12
N ASP A 6 -0.28 -3.77 12.77
CA ASP A 6 0.63 -2.64 12.63
C ASP A 6 1.19 -2.47 11.22
N LEU A 7 1.36 -3.57 10.47
CA LEU A 7 1.78 -3.49 9.06
C LEU A 7 0.73 -2.73 8.23
N ARG A 8 -0.55 -3.05 8.45
CA ARG A 8 -1.66 -2.37 7.77
C ARG A 8 -1.75 -0.89 8.17
N ARG A 9 -1.58 -0.56 9.45
CA ARG A 9 -1.53 0.84 9.93
C ARG A 9 -0.37 1.62 9.33
N THR A 10 0.78 0.96 9.18
CA THR A 10 1.98 1.53 8.57
C THR A 10 1.73 1.89 7.10
N VAL A 11 1.18 0.96 6.31
CA VAL A 11 0.82 1.22 4.91
C VAL A 11 -0.22 2.34 4.80
N ALA A 12 -1.27 2.35 5.62
CA ALA A 12 -2.29 3.40 5.61
C ALA A 12 -1.68 4.80 5.88
N THR A 13 -0.85 4.90 6.92
CA THR A 13 -0.18 6.16 7.27
C THR A 13 0.82 6.59 6.20
N GLY A 14 1.54 5.64 5.60
CA GLY A 14 2.45 5.87 4.50
C GLY A 14 1.75 6.41 3.26
N LEU A 15 0.65 5.77 2.84
CA LEU A 15 -0.18 6.24 1.73
C LEU A 15 -0.74 7.64 1.99
N ALA A 16 -1.17 7.94 3.22
CA ALA A 16 -1.63 9.27 3.59
C ALA A 16 -0.51 10.32 3.46
N LYS A 17 0.71 10.01 3.90
CA LYS A 17 1.89 10.89 3.73
C LYS A 17 2.24 11.15 2.26
N LEU A 18 2.01 10.17 1.39
CA LEU A 18 2.20 10.31 -0.06
C LEU A 18 1.04 11.07 -0.75
N GLY A 19 0.00 11.48 0.00
CA GLY A 19 -1.14 12.22 -0.53
C GLY A 19 -2.24 11.35 -1.15
N CYS A 20 -2.29 10.05 -0.82
CA CYS A 20 -3.32 9.15 -1.33
C CYS A 20 -4.72 9.58 -0.86
N PRO A 21 -5.68 9.80 -1.78
CA PRO A 21 -7.05 10.17 -1.42
C PRO A 21 -7.67 9.16 -0.46
N ARG A 22 -8.45 9.65 0.51
CA ARG A 22 -9.03 8.81 1.55
C ARG A 22 -9.92 7.69 0.99
N VAL A 23 -10.72 8.00 -0.03
CA VAL A 23 -11.56 7.00 -0.72
C VAL A 23 -10.74 5.84 -1.29
N VAL A 24 -9.58 6.12 -1.90
CA VAL A 24 -8.72 5.08 -2.46
C VAL A 24 -8.04 4.28 -1.34
N GLN A 25 -7.60 4.94 -0.27
CA GLN A 25 -7.08 4.26 0.92
C GLN A 25 -8.11 3.29 1.52
N ASP A 26 -9.35 3.73 1.69
CA ASP A 26 -10.40 2.90 2.26
C ASP A 26 -10.71 1.68 1.36
N ARG A 27 -10.61 1.82 0.04
CA ARG A 27 -10.71 0.70 -0.91
C ARG A 27 -9.51 -0.25 -0.84
N ILE A 28 -8.27 0.25 -0.79
CA ILE A 28 -7.05 -0.56 -0.56
C ILE A 28 -7.17 -1.35 0.75
N LEU A 29 -7.69 -0.69 1.77
CA LEU A 29 -7.89 -1.26 3.09
C LEU A 29 -9.13 -2.16 3.15
N ASN A 30 -9.98 -2.24 2.12
CA ASN A 30 -11.23 -2.98 2.15
C ASN A 30 -12.11 -2.58 3.36
N HIS A 31 -12.16 -1.29 3.67
CA HIS A 31 -13.08 -0.75 4.65
C HIS A 31 -14.50 -0.74 4.09
N VAL A 32 -15.47 -1.06 4.95
CA VAL A 32 -16.88 -0.92 4.64
C VAL A 32 -17.25 0.54 4.77
N ASP A 33 -17.85 1.10 3.71
CA ASP A 33 -18.43 2.44 3.73
C ASP A 33 -19.89 2.36 4.19
N SER A 34 -20.17 2.93 5.36
CA SER A 34 -21.51 2.99 5.96
C SER A 34 -22.23 4.32 5.70
N SER A 35 -21.67 5.19 4.87
CA SER A 35 -22.27 6.48 4.53
C SER A 35 -23.34 6.36 3.44
N VAL A 36 -24.15 7.41 3.28
CA VAL A 36 -25.10 7.52 2.16
C VAL A 36 -24.38 7.48 0.80
N ALA A 37 -23.11 7.88 0.73
CA ALA A 37 -22.33 7.83 -0.50
C ALA A 37 -22.19 6.40 -1.02
N ALA A 38 -22.20 5.37 -0.15
CA ALA A 38 -22.13 3.97 -0.55
C ALA A 38 -23.32 3.50 -1.41
N ILE A 39 -24.45 4.22 -1.38
CA ILE A 39 -25.61 3.95 -2.24
C ILE A 39 -25.28 4.31 -3.69
N TYR A 40 -24.51 5.37 -3.90
CA TYR A 40 -24.23 5.95 -5.22
C TYR A 40 -22.86 5.57 -5.76
N ASP A 41 -21.85 5.49 -4.90
CA ASP A 41 -20.48 5.18 -5.30
C ASP A 41 -20.28 3.66 -5.45
N ARG A 42 -20.61 3.19 -6.66
CA ARG A 42 -20.43 1.81 -7.09
C ARG A 42 -19.07 1.57 -7.77
N HIS A 43 -18.23 2.60 -7.89
CA HIS A 43 -16.92 2.47 -8.51
C HIS A 43 -15.99 1.67 -7.60
N THR A 44 -15.20 0.78 -8.20
CA THR A 44 -14.34 -0.15 -7.43
C THR A 44 -13.00 0.48 -7.05
N TYR A 45 -12.58 1.53 -7.76
CA TYR A 45 -11.27 2.20 -7.61
C TYR A 45 -10.06 1.26 -7.76
N ASN A 46 -10.20 0.12 -8.44
CA ASN A 46 -9.11 -0.85 -8.56
C ASN A 46 -7.88 -0.28 -9.31
N SER A 47 -8.10 0.55 -10.32
CA SER A 47 -7.04 1.25 -11.06
C SER A 47 -6.26 2.22 -10.17
N GLU A 48 -6.98 3.00 -9.38
CA GLU A 48 -6.46 4.00 -8.47
C GLU A 48 -5.72 3.32 -7.32
N ALA A 49 -6.30 2.26 -6.75
CA ALA A 49 -5.67 1.43 -5.74
C ALA A 49 -4.34 0.86 -6.23
N ARG A 50 -4.30 0.31 -7.46
CA ARG A 50 -3.06 -0.17 -8.08
C ARG A 50 -2.03 0.95 -8.21
N ALA A 51 -2.42 2.11 -8.73
CA ALA A 51 -1.50 3.23 -8.91
C ALA A 51 -0.90 3.73 -7.59
N TRP A 52 -1.70 3.79 -6.53
CA TRP A 52 -1.24 4.23 -5.21
C TRP A 52 -0.42 3.17 -4.48
N LEU A 53 -0.76 1.89 -4.62
CA LEU A 53 0.08 0.80 -4.12
C LEU A 53 1.43 0.75 -4.84
N GLN A 54 1.48 1.08 -6.14
CA GLN A 54 2.76 1.20 -6.85
C GLN A 54 3.61 2.33 -6.28
N LYS A 55 3.04 3.53 -6.06
CA LYS A 55 3.77 4.63 -5.41
C LYS A 55 4.31 4.26 -4.02
N TRP A 56 3.54 3.47 -3.26
CA TRP A 56 4.01 2.94 -1.98
C TRP A 56 5.18 1.97 -2.15
N ALA A 57 5.11 1.07 -3.14
CA ALA A 57 6.22 0.17 -3.47
C ALA A 57 7.48 0.96 -3.86
N ASP A 58 7.35 1.95 -4.75
CA ASP A 58 8.46 2.80 -5.19
C ASP A 58 9.09 3.56 -4.00
N HIS A 59 8.26 4.02 -3.05
CA HIS A 59 8.74 4.65 -1.83
C HIS A 59 9.52 3.66 -0.94
N MET A 60 9.06 2.42 -0.81
CA MET A 60 9.79 1.38 -0.07
C MET A 60 11.12 1.02 -0.75
N ASP A 61 11.13 0.90 -2.07
CA ASP A 61 12.34 0.62 -2.84
C ASP A 61 13.39 1.73 -2.68
N ALA A 62 12.95 2.99 -2.60
CA ALA A 62 13.82 4.13 -2.33
C ALA A 62 14.42 4.13 -0.92
N LEU A 63 13.72 3.55 0.07
CA LEU A 63 14.23 3.40 1.44
C LEU A 63 15.11 2.15 1.60
N ALA A 64 14.98 1.18 0.71
CA ALA A 64 15.72 -0.07 0.78
C ALA A 64 17.21 0.18 0.49
N THR A 65 18.06 0.03 1.50
CA THR A 65 19.51 -0.08 1.30
C THR A 65 19.77 -1.31 0.44
N ARG A 66 20.52 -1.18 -0.66
CA ARG A 66 20.89 -2.29 -1.56
C ARG A 66 21.91 -3.24 -0.92
N ASN A 67 21.49 -3.93 0.15
CA ASN A 67 22.27 -4.94 0.87
C ASN A 67 21.76 -6.37 0.61
N VAL A 68 20.97 -6.57 -0.45
CA VAL A 68 20.44 -7.87 -0.86
C VAL A 68 21.35 -8.46 -1.92
N VAL A 69 21.98 -9.60 -1.64
CA VAL A 69 22.77 -10.39 -2.60
C VAL A 69 21.89 -11.51 -3.16
N PRO A 70 21.75 -11.66 -4.49
CA PRO A 70 21.02 -12.76 -5.10
C PRO A 70 21.66 -14.11 -4.72
N LEU A 71 20.85 -15.05 -4.22
CA LEU A 71 21.30 -16.37 -3.79
C LEU A 71 21.90 -17.22 -4.94
N SER A 72 21.62 -16.86 -6.20
CA SER A 72 22.15 -17.55 -7.39
C SER A 72 23.58 -17.13 -7.76
N ALA A 73 24.10 -16.03 -7.23
CA ALA A 73 25.45 -15.56 -7.53
C ALA A 73 26.55 -16.31 -6.74
N ALA A 74 26.18 -17.08 -5.71
CA ALA A 74 27.13 -17.76 -4.82
C ALA A 74 27.63 -19.13 -5.32
N ARG A 75 27.37 -19.51 -6.57
CA ARG A 75 27.81 -20.80 -7.14
C ARG A 75 28.88 -20.72 -8.23
N ALA A 76 29.47 -19.54 -8.47
CA ALA A 76 30.57 -19.37 -9.40
C ALA A 76 31.66 -18.47 -8.80
N ALA A 77 32.39 -19.00 -7.81
CA ALA A 77 33.71 -18.52 -7.39
C ALA A 77 34.47 -19.70 -6.77
#